data_AF-A0A7X5HTT8-F1
#
_entry.id   AF-A0A7X5HTT8-F1
#
_cell.length_a   1.000
_cell.length_b   1.000
_cell.length_c   1.000
_cell.angle_alpha   90.00
_cell.angle_beta   90.00
_cell.angle_gamma   90.00
#
_symmetry.space_group_name_H-M   'P 1'
#
loop_
_entity.id
_entity.type
_entity.pdbx_description
1 polymer ?
#
loop_
_entity_poly.entity_id
_entity_poly.type
_entity_poly.pdbx_seq_one_letter_code
_entity_poly.pdbx_strand_id
1 'polypeptide(L)'
;MFKMPVEEFKAEIAVEMSGYEDITQALAQDWLNRLEAYIAEKRDGKGKIVEEDGERMVVLEDESELFGIVDKYLLAIEDGALEEYWQGWEL
;
A
#
# COMPACT_ATOMS: atom_id res chain seq x y z
N MET A 1 16.98 3.74 -0.84
CA MET A 1 16.24 2.65 -1.48
C MET A 1 16.22 1.49 -0.51
N PHE A 2 15.05 1.26 0.06
CA PHE A 2 14.73 0.23 1.03
C PHE A 2 13.93 -0.85 0.33
N LYS A 3 14.18 -2.13 0.62
CA LYS A 3 13.45 -3.25 0.03
C LYS A 3 12.93 -4.14 1.13
N MET A 4 11.69 -4.58 1.00
CA MET A 4 11.10 -5.53 1.93
C MET A 4 10.18 -6.50 1.20
N PRO A 5 10.01 -7.72 1.72
CA PRO A 5 9.03 -8.67 1.17
C PRO A 5 7.64 -8.05 1.12
N VAL A 6 6.86 -8.40 0.09
CA VAL A 6 5.47 -7.94 -0.05
C VAL A 6 4.62 -8.26 1.19
N GLU A 7 4.84 -9.41 1.84
CA GLU A 7 4.14 -9.77 3.07
C GLU A 7 4.51 -8.87 4.25
N GLU A 8 5.78 -8.49 4.35
CA GLU A 8 6.25 -7.54 5.37
C GLU A 8 5.66 -6.16 5.12
N PHE A 9 5.70 -5.68 3.87
CA PHE A 9 5.08 -4.41 3.48
C PHE A 9 3.58 -4.37 3.83
N LYS A 10 2.84 -5.44 3.55
CA LYS A 10 1.42 -5.56 3.94
C LYS A 10 1.22 -5.48 5.45
N ALA A 11 2.07 -6.14 6.22
CA ALA A 11 2.00 -6.13 7.67
C ALA A 11 2.28 -4.72 8.23
N GLU A 12 3.32 -4.04 7.74
CA GLU A 12 3.67 -2.68 8.17
C GLU A 12 2.56 -1.68 7.82
N ILE A 13 1.99 -1.73 6.62
CA ILE A 13 0.84 -0.89 6.25
C ILE A 13 -0.36 -1.17 7.18
N ALA A 14 -0.66 -2.43 7.48
CA ALA A 14 -1.77 -2.78 8.35
C ALA A 14 -1.57 -2.28 9.80
N VAL A 15 -0.33 -2.36 10.31
CA VAL A 15 0.05 -1.81 11.61
C VAL A 15 -0.11 -0.30 11.61
N GLU A 16 0.40 0.38 10.59
CA GLU A 16 0.31 1.84 10.49
C GLU A 16 -1.15 2.32 10.41
N MET A 17 -1.97 1.67 9.56
CA MET A 17 -3.41 1.94 9.48
C MET A 17 -4.12 1.79 10.82
N SER A 18 -3.70 0.83 11.66
CA SER A 18 -4.30 0.64 12.99
C SER A 18 -4.06 1.80 13.97
N GLY A 19 -3.11 2.69 13.66
CA GLY A 19 -2.87 3.93 14.40
C GLY A 19 -3.92 5.01 14.18
N TYR A 20 -4.76 4.88 13.15
CA TYR A 20 -5.76 5.87 12.75
C TYR A 20 -7.18 5.38 13.07
N GLU A 21 -7.92 6.16 13.86
CA GLU A 21 -9.30 5.80 14.29
C GLU A 21 -10.28 5.72 13.11
N ASP A 22 -10.10 6.58 12.09
CA ASP A 22 -10.97 6.65 10.90
C ASP A 22 -10.74 5.49 9.93
N ILE A 23 -9.57 4.84 9.98
CA ILE A 23 -9.27 3.66 9.16
C ILE A 23 -9.85 2.42 9.85
N THR A 24 -11.13 2.19 9.61
CA THR A 24 -11.80 0.98 10.12
C THR A 24 -11.14 -0.31 9.59
N GLN A 25 -11.31 -1.41 10.32
CA GLN A 25 -10.83 -2.73 9.89
C GLN A 25 -11.30 -3.11 8.47
N ALA A 26 -12.52 -2.72 8.09
CA ALA A 26 -13.05 -2.97 6.75
C ALA A 26 -12.30 -2.19 5.67
N LEU A 27 -11.94 -0.93 5.94
CA LEU A 27 -11.18 -0.08 5.04
C LEU A 27 -9.73 -0.56 4.91
N ALA A 28 -9.11 -0.99 6.01
CA ALA A 28 -7.77 -1.59 5.97
C ALA A 28 -7.77 -2.89 5.15
N GLN A 29 -8.76 -3.76 5.36
CA GLN A 29 -8.88 -5.01 4.61
C GLN A 29 -9.15 -4.78 3.11
N ASP A 30 -9.98 -3.80 2.76
CA ASP A 30 -10.21 -3.43 1.36
C ASP A 30 -8.92 -2.95 0.68
N TRP A 31 -8.14 -2.12 1.37
CA TRP A 31 -6.85 -1.64 0.88
C TRP A 31 -5.89 -2.80 0.59
N LEU A 32 -5.74 -3.74 1.54
CA LEU A 32 -4.87 -4.92 1.38
C LEU A 32 -5.33 -5.81 0.22
N ASN A 33 -6.64 -6.00 0.06
CA ASN A 33 -7.19 -6.78 -1.05
C ASN A 33 -6.91 -6.11 -2.41
N ARG A 34 -7.00 -4.79 -2.48
CA ARG A 34 -6.70 -4.01 -3.70
C ARG A 34 -5.21 -4.02 -4.03
N LEU A 35 -4.34 -3.93 -3.03
CA LEU A 35 -2.91 -4.13 -3.22
C LEU A 35 -2.65 -5.54 -3.80
N GLU A 36 -3.19 -6.60 -3.21
CA GLU A 36 -2.98 -7.97 -3.69
C GLU A 36 -3.42 -8.11 -5.17
N ALA A 37 -4.58 -7.54 -5.53
CA ALA A 37 -5.04 -7.51 -6.91
C ALA A 37 -4.08 -6.73 -7.84
N TYR A 38 -3.60 -5.56 -7.40
CA TYR A 38 -2.63 -4.76 -8.15
C TYR A 38 -1.33 -5.54 -8.43
N ILE A 39 -0.79 -6.23 -7.42
CA ILE A 39 0.42 -7.05 -7.52
C ILE A 39 0.18 -8.23 -8.49
N ALA A 40 -0.97 -8.91 -8.35
CA ALA A 40 -1.32 -10.05 -9.19
C ALA A 40 -1.49 -9.68 -10.68
N GLU A 41 -2.06 -8.49 -10.94
CA GLU A 41 -2.24 -7.98 -12.30
C GLU A 41 -0.96 -7.40 -12.92
N LYS A 42 0.17 -7.40 -12.17
CA LYS A 42 1.46 -6.85 -12.61
C LYS A 42 1.34 -5.42 -13.12
N ARG A 43 0.47 -4.62 -12.49
CA ARG A 43 0.23 -3.22 -12.87
C ARG A 43 1.33 -2.26 -12.41
N ASP A 44 2.44 -2.78 -11.91
CA ASP A 44 3.57 -1.98 -11.50
C ASP A 44 4.30 -1.34 -12.68
N GLY A 45 3.78 -0.20 -13.13
CA GLY A 45 4.38 0.63 -14.17
C GLY A 45 5.67 1.33 -13.72
N LYS A 46 5.95 1.38 -12.41
CA LYS A 46 7.07 2.13 -11.82
C LYS A 46 8.24 1.26 -11.38
N GLY A 47 8.11 -0.07 -11.42
CA GLY A 47 9.18 -0.99 -10.99
C GLY A 47 9.39 -1.03 -9.48
N LYS A 48 8.34 -0.68 -8.72
CA LYS A 48 8.30 -0.72 -7.25
C LYS A 48 8.09 -2.14 -6.71
N ILE A 49 7.82 -3.11 -7.58
CA ILE A 49 7.71 -4.53 -7.28
C ILE A 49 8.73 -5.27 -8.11
N VAL A 50 9.68 -5.91 -7.44
CA VAL A 50 10.73 -6.72 -8.07
C VAL A 50 10.67 -8.14 -7.55
N GLU A 51 11.22 -9.08 -8.32
CA GLU A 51 11.36 -10.48 -7.90
C GLU A 51 12.84 -10.74 -7.57
N GLU A 52 13.12 -11.14 -6.33
CA GLU A 52 14.45 -11.48 -5.84
C GLU A 52 14.39 -12.85 -5.15
N ASP A 53 15.27 -13.77 -5.55
CA ASP A 53 15.34 -15.14 -5.02
C ASP A 53 14.00 -15.91 -4.99
N GLY A 54 13.09 -15.60 -5.94
CA GLY A 54 11.77 -16.22 -6.04
C GLY A 54 10.71 -15.61 -5.11
N GLU A 55 11.04 -14.52 -4.41
CA GLU A 55 10.14 -13.74 -3.57
C GLU A 55 9.86 -12.37 -4.20
N ARG A 56 8.64 -11.86 -4.02
CA ARG A 56 8.28 -10.51 -4.46
C ARG A 56 8.65 -9.50 -3.38
N MET A 57 9.40 -8.48 -3.79
CA MET A 57 9.88 -7.40 -2.93
C MET A 57 9.23 -6.08 -3.36
N VAL A 58 8.84 -5.28 -2.37
CA VAL A 58 8.49 -3.87 -2.56
C VAL A 58 9.75 -3.02 -2.43
N VAL A 59 9.95 -2.09 -3.36
CA VAL A 59 11.07 -1.16 -3.40
C VAL A 59 10.57 0.22 -3.00
N LEU A 60 10.97 0.69 -1.83
CA LEU A 60 10.66 2.03 -1.34
C LEU A 60 11.89 2.93 -1.44
N GLU A 61 11.68 4.24 -1.49
CA GLU A 61 12.79 5.20 -1.37
C GLU A 61 13.43 5.11 0.02
N ASP A 62 12.59 5.15 1.04
CA ASP A 62 12.88 4.92 2.47
C ASP A 62 11.61 4.48 3.22
N GLU A 63 11.72 4.25 4.53
CA GLU A 63 10.60 3.83 5.39
C GLU A 63 9.47 4.87 5.45
N SER A 64 9.75 6.14 5.16
CA SER A 64 8.74 7.20 5.25
C SER A 64 7.67 7.11 4.17
N GLU A 65 7.96 6.40 3.08
CA GLU A 65 7.01 6.16 2.01
C GLU A 65 5.80 5.33 2.49
N LEU A 66 5.98 4.45 3.49
CA LEU A 66 4.89 3.72 4.15
C LEU A 66 3.88 4.68 4.79
N PHE A 67 4.37 5.59 5.62
CA PHE A 67 3.54 6.61 6.29
C PHE A 67 2.81 7.45 5.25
N GLY A 68 3.52 7.89 4.20
CA GLY A 68 2.92 8.69 3.13
C GLY A 68 1.81 7.96 2.36
N ILE A 69 1.86 6.64 2.23
CA ILE A 69 0.80 5.83 1.62
C ILE A 69 -0.45 5.82 2.51
N VAL A 70 -0.27 5.62 3.82
CA VAL A 70 -1.37 5.55 4.79
C VAL A 70 -1.99 6.92 5.00
N ASP A 71 -1.19 7.98 5.11
CA ASP A 71 -1.67 9.37 5.25
C ASP A 71 -2.54 9.79 4.05
N LYS A 72 -2.12 9.46 2.83
CA LYS A 72 -2.93 9.73 1.63
C LYS A 72 -4.24 8.96 1.63
N TYR A 73 -4.21 7.73 2.15
CA TYR A 73 -5.41 6.91 2.25
C TYR A 73 -6.38 7.48 3.28
N LEU A 74 -5.88 7.92 4.45
CA LEU A 74 -6.66 8.61 5.47
C LEU A 74 -7.32 9.87 4.90
N LEU A 75 -6.57 10.74 4.24
CA LEU A 75 -7.11 11.95 3.62
C LEU A 75 -8.23 11.64 2.63
N ALA A 76 -8.06 10.59 1.83
CA ALA A 76 -9.10 10.15 0.90
C ALA A 76 -10.37 9.63 1.60
N ILE A 77 -10.24 9.02 2.77
CA ILE A 77 -11.37 8.62 3.61
C ILE A 77 -12.09 9.85 4.15
N GLU A 78 -11.35 10.80 4.74
CA GLU A 78 -11.87 12.02 5.36
C GLU A 78 -12.58 12.92 4.32
N ASP A 79 -12.03 13.01 3.12
CA ASP A 79 -12.59 13.81 2.02
C ASP A 79 -13.71 13.08 1.24
N GLY A 80 -13.96 11.80 1.55
CA GLY A 80 -14.89 10.97 0.79
C GLY A 80 -14.44 10.71 -0.66
N ALA A 81 -13.13 10.79 -0.92
CA ALA A 81 -12.48 10.71 -2.23
C ALA A 81 -11.72 9.39 -2.45
N LEU A 82 -12.26 8.29 -1.88
CA LEU A 82 -11.64 6.96 -1.97
C LEU A 82 -11.54 6.45 -3.41
N GLU A 83 -12.54 6.72 -4.25
CA GLU A 83 -12.50 6.30 -5.65
C GLU A 83 -11.39 7.04 -6.41
N GLU A 84 -11.18 8.34 -6.14
CA GLU A 84 -10.09 9.13 -6.70
C GLU A 84 -8.72 8.62 -6.22
N TYR A 85 -8.59 8.22 -4.96
CA TYR A 85 -7.35 7.60 -4.45
C TYR A 85 -6.96 6.35 -5.25
N TRP A 86 -7.95 5.53 -5.63
CA TRP A 86 -7.73 4.32 -6.41
C TRP A 86 -7.55 4.57 -7.91
N GLN A 87 -8.00 5.72 -8.42
CA GLN A 87 -7.83 6.07 -9.84
C GLN A 87 -6.36 6.35 -10.16
N GLY A 88 -5.73 5.44 -10.90
CA GLY A 88 -4.32 5.55 -11.23
C GLY A 88 -3.41 5.30 -10.02
N TRP A 89 -3.90 4.53 -9.04
CA TRP A 89 -3.09 4.09 -7.91
C TRP A 89 -1.90 3.28 -8.42
N GLU A 90 -0.73 3.66 -7.94
CA GLU A 90 0.54 3.03 -8.20
C GLU A 90 1.35 3.07 -6.91
N LEU A 91 2.13 2.02 -6.71
CA LEU A 91 3.15 1.98 -5.67
C LEU A 91 4.32 2.92 -5.99
#